data_AF-F0ZHJ9-F1
#
_entry.id   AF-F0ZHJ9-F1
#
_cell.length_a   1.000
_cell.length_b   1.000
_cell.length_c   1.000
_cell.angle_alpha   90.00
_cell.angle_beta   90.00
_cell.angle_gamma   90.00
#
_symmetry.space_group_name_H-M   'P 1'
#
loop_
_entity.id
_entity.type
_entity.pdbx_description
1 polymer ?
#
loop_
_entity_poly.entity_id
_entity_poly.type
_entity_poly.pdbx_seq_one_letter_code
_entity_poly.pdbx_strand_id
1 'polypeptide(L)'
;MSGNWEHGLCDCTSDMRVCCISYLWPNLQVMQQRATVDGRQCEVVDCLITSVCFPLATCLARGAIREKHGIEGSAVMDCLATCYCTLCVVHQNTMQLQAKGEKPSGLFMV
;
A
#
# COMPACT_ATOMS: atom_id res chain seq x y z
N MET A 1 14.30 5.55 13.01
CA MET A 1 13.17 5.34 13.94
C MET A 1 11.93 5.12 13.10
N SER A 2 11.52 3.86 12.97
CA SER A 2 10.24 3.43 12.43
C SER A 2 9.16 3.76 13.45
N GLY A 3 8.75 5.03 13.51
CA GLY A 3 7.66 5.44 14.39
C GLY A 3 6.32 5.09 13.73
N ASN A 4 5.59 4.15 14.31
CA ASN A 4 4.16 3.86 14.09
C ASN A 4 3.71 2.96 12.92
N TRP A 5 4.60 2.46 12.05
CA TRP A 5 4.25 1.37 11.12
C TRP A 5 4.50 0.00 11.78
N GLU A 6 3.57 -0.95 11.63
CA GLU A 6 3.70 -2.27 12.28
C GLU A 6 4.79 -3.15 11.64
N HIS A 7 5.06 -2.94 10.34
CA HIS A 7 6.11 -3.63 9.60
C HIS A 7 7.18 -2.65 9.11
N GLY A 8 8.42 -3.12 8.93
CA GLY A 8 9.50 -2.34 8.33
C GLY A 8 9.35 -2.18 6.81
N LEU A 9 10.01 -1.17 6.22
CA LEU A 9 9.95 -0.96 4.76
C LEU A 9 10.50 -2.17 3.99
N CYS A 10 11.65 -2.71 4.42
CA CYS A 10 12.31 -3.86 3.77
C CYS A 10 11.99 -5.21 4.43
N ASP A 11 10.84 -5.32 5.11
CA ASP A 11 10.44 -6.55 5.81
C ASP A 11 9.76 -7.58 4.88
N CYS A 12 10.07 -7.53 3.59
CA CYS A 12 9.43 -8.30 2.52
C CYS A 12 9.59 -9.82 2.68
N THR A 13 10.55 -10.27 3.50
CA THR A 13 10.84 -11.68 3.79
C THR A 13 9.90 -12.29 4.82
N SER A 14 9.22 -11.47 5.63
CA SER A 14 8.30 -11.95 6.67
C SER A 14 7.03 -12.57 6.07
N ASP A 15 6.53 -12.00 4.96
CA ASP A 15 5.37 -12.51 4.22
C ASP A 15 5.66 -12.66 2.72
N MET A 16 6.37 -13.74 2.39
CA MET A 16 6.83 -14.05 1.04
C MET A 16 5.68 -14.17 0.03
N ARG A 17 4.49 -14.61 0.47
CA ARG A 17 3.27 -14.63 -0.37
C ARG A 17 2.84 -13.23 -0.79
N VAL A 18 2.74 -12.31 0.16
CA VAL A 18 2.37 -10.92 -0.11
C VAL A 18 3.45 -10.26 -0.98
N CYS A 19 4.73 -10.54 -0.71
CA CYS A 19 5.84 -10.05 -1.52
C CYS A 19 5.76 -10.54 -2.99
N CYS A 20 5.50 -11.83 -3.23
CA CYS A 20 5.35 -12.37 -4.59
C CYS A 20 4.18 -11.72 -5.33
N ILE A 21 3.04 -11.53 -4.65
CA ILE A 21 1.86 -10.88 -5.23
C ILE A 21 2.15 -9.40 -5.53
N SER A 22 2.81 -8.69 -4.61
CA SER A 22 3.27 -7.31 -4.83
C SER A 22 4.22 -7.19 -6.01
N TYR A 23 5.03 -8.21 -6.27
CA TYR A 23 5.93 -8.23 -7.42
C TYR A 23 5.21 -8.54 -8.74
N LEU A 24 4.26 -9.47 -8.73
CA LEU A 24 3.53 -9.90 -9.91
C LEU A 24 2.45 -8.91 -10.37
N TRP A 25 1.70 -8.33 -9.43
CA TRP A 25 0.61 -7.38 -9.71
C TRP A 25 0.60 -6.17 -8.75
N PRO A 26 1.66 -5.36 -8.74
CA PRO A 26 1.76 -4.19 -7.85
C PRO A 26 0.64 -3.17 -8.05
N ASN A 27 0.26 -2.91 -9.30
CA ASN A 27 -0.79 -1.94 -9.64
C ASN A 27 -2.15 -2.33 -9.07
N LEU A 28 -2.50 -3.63 -9.18
CA LEU A 28 -3.75 -4.17 -8.67
C LEU A 28 -3.83 -4.05 -7.15
N GLN A 29 -2.71 -4.26 -6.47
CA GLN A 29 -2.63 -4.15 -5.03
C GLN A 29 -2.81 -2.70 -4.55
N VAL A 30 -2.18 -1.73 -5.21
CA VAL A 30 -2.36 -0.29 -4.88
C VAL A 30 -3.80 0.17 -5.13
N MET A 31 -4.42 -0.32 -6.20
CA MET A 31 -5.83 -0.06 -6.49
C MET A 31 -6.73 -0.55 -5.34
N GLN A 32 -6.51 -1.79 -4.89
CA GLN A 32 -7.27 -2.35 -3.77
C GLN A 32 -6.98 -1.64 -2.44
N GLN A 33 -5.74 -1.24 -2.18
CA GLN A 33 -5.38 -0.46 -0.99
C GLN A 33 -6.19 0.82 -0.90
N ARG A 34 -6.27 1.58 -2.00
CA ARG A 34 -7.06 2.83 -2.06
C ARG A 34 -8.54 2.58 -1.82
N ALA A 35 -9.11 1.61 -2.52
CA ALA A 35 -10.50 1.24 -2.36
C ALA A 35 -10.82 0.85 -0.90
N THR A 36 -9.92 0.10 -0.27
CA THR A 36 -10.05 -0.35 1.13
C THR A 36 -9.96 0.82 2.11
N VAL A 37 -9.02 1.74 1.88
CA VAL A 37 -8.86 2.94 2.72
C VAL A 37 -10.11 3.81 2.65
N ASP A 38 -10.63 4.03 1.45
CA ASP A 38 -11.82 4.85 1.21
C ASP A 38 -13.14 4.14 1.56
N GLY A 39 -13.11 2.84 1.88
CA GLY A 39 -14.31 2.04 2.13
C GLY A 39 -15.20 1.86 0.91
N ARG A 40 -14.64 2.00 -0.31
CA ARG A 40 -15.34 1.88 -1.60
C ARG A 40 -14.90 0.61 -2.33
N GLN A 41 -15.68 0.21 -3.35
CA GLN A 41 -15.26 -0.85 -4.28
C GLN A 41 -14.27 -0.27 -5.29
N CYS A 42 -13.41 -1.11 -5.88
CA CYS A 42 -12.45 -0.67 -6.91
C CYS A 42 -13.17 -0.05 -8.11
N GLU A 43 -12.87 1.21 -8.42
CA GLU A 43 -13.41 1.89 -9.59
C GLU A 43 -12.40 1.92 -10.74
N VAL A 44 -12.90 2.13 -11.96
CA VAL A 44 -12.06 2.28 -13.16
C VAL A 44 -11.07 3.45 -13.01
N VAL A 45 -11.43 4.46 -12.22
CA VAL A 45 -10.58 5.62 -11.90
C VAL A 45 -9.31 5.19 -11.15
N ASP A 46 -9.40 4.25 -10.21
CA ASP A 46 -8.23 3.76 -9.47
C ASP A 46 -7.28 2.96 -10.37
N CYS A 47 -7.85 2.24 -11.35
CA CYS A 47 -7.08 1.57 -12.40
C CYS A 47 -6.37 2.57 -13.32
N LEU A 48 -7.04 3.66 -13.70
CA LEU A 48 -6.45 4.73 -14.51
C LEU A 48 -5.31 5.45 -13.77
N ILE A 49 -5.50 5.76 -12.48
CA ILE A 49 -4.49 6.45 -11.67
C ILE A 49 -3.24 5.57 -11.44
N THR A 50 -3.44 4.29 -11.13
CA THR A 50 -2.33 3.34 -10.94
C THR A 50 -1.57 3.06 -12.24
N SER A 51 -2.26 2.96 -13.38
CA SER A 51 -1.64 2.75 -14.69
C SER A 51 -0.87 3.96 -15.22
N VAL A 52 -1.34 5.19 -14.97
CA VAL A 52 -0.68 6.41 -15.45
C VAL A 52 0.55 6.75 -14.60
N CYS A 53 0.45 6.64 -13.26
CA CYS A 53 1.59 6.91 -12.40
C CYS A 53 1.57 6.08 -11.12
N PHE A 54 2.10 4.87 -11.22
CA PHE A 54 2.23 3.92 -10.12
C PHE A 54 2.89 4.48 -8.83
N PRO A 55 4.06 5.17 -8.87
CA PRO A 55 4.68 5.69 -7.65
C PRO A 55 3.85 6.81 -7.01
N LEU A 56 3.27 7.73 -7.79
CA LEU A 56 2.37 8.75 -7.24
C LEU A 56 1.12 8.11 -6.64
N ALA A 57 0.54 7.12 -7.31
CA ALA A 57 -0.61 6.39 -6.82
C ALA A 57 -0.32 5.73 -5.46
N THR A 58 0.87 5.13 -5.32
CA THR A 58 1.35 4.47 -4.10
C THR A 58 1.61 5.46 -2.97
N CYS A 59 2.25 6.61 -3.26
CA CYS A 59 2.54 7.62 -2.25
C CYS A 59 1.25 8.22 -1.67
N LEU A 60 0.29 8.55 -2.52
CA LEU A 60 -1.03 9.03 -2.10
C LEU A 60 -1.81 7.97 -1.31
N ALA A 61 -1.77 6.69 -1.73
CA ALA A 61 -2.40 5.59 -0.99
C ALA A 61 -1.76 5.46 0.41
N ARG A 62 -0.43 5.54 0.49
CA ARG A 62 0.30 5.55 1.75
C ARG A 62 -0.12 6.71 2.66
N GLY A 63 -0.23 7.92 2.13
CA GLY A 63 -0.70 9.09 2.88
C GLY A 63 -2.10 8.87 3.46
N ALA A 64 -3.02 8.33 2.66
CA ALA A 64 -4.38 8.04 3.10
C ALA A 64 -4.43 6.93 4.19
N ILE A 65 -3.63 5.87 4.07
CA ILE A 65 -3.48 4.84 5.11
C ILE A 65 -2.98 5.46 6.42
N ARG A 66 -2.03 6.39 6.34
CA ARG A 66 -1.48 7.07 7.51
C ARG A 66 -2.50 7.96 8.19
N GLU A 67 -3.26 8.73 7.42
CA GLU A 67 -4.33 9.57 7.93
C GLU A 67 -5.42 8.72 8.61
N LYS A 68 -5.82 7.60 7.98
CA LYS A 68 -6.80 6.66 8.51
C LYS A 68 -6.37 6.00 9.82
N HIS A 69 -5.10 5.64 9.95
CA HIS A 69 -4.58 4.94 11.14
C HIS A 69 -3.83 5.84 12.14
N GLY A 70 -3.80 7.15 11.93
CA GLY A 70 -3.11 8.10 12.83
C GLY A 70 -1.58 7.91 12.87
N ILE A 71 -0.97 7.50 11.76
CA ILE A 71 0.48 7.22 11.66
C ILE A 71 1.25 8.52 11.36
N GLU A 72 2.16 8.88 12.25
CA GLU A 72 2.97 10.09 12.17
C GLU A 72 3.97 10.05 10.99
N GLY A 73 4.26 11.21 10.39
CA GLY A 73 5.14 11.37 9.23
C GLY A 73 4.69 12.48 8.28
N SER A 74 5.34 12.61 7.12
CA SER A 74 5.02 13.63 6.11
C SER A 74 4.92 13.06 4.70
N ALA A 75 4.21 13.78 3.81
CA ALA A 75 4.15 13.43 2.39
C ALA A 75 5.55 13.37 1.74
N VAL A 76 6.50 14.17 2.24
CA VAL A 76 7.91 14.13 1.79
C VAL A 76 8.55 12.79 2.15
N MET A 77 8.34 12.30 3.37
CA MET A 77 8.86 10.99 3.78
C MET A 77 8.19 9.85 3.01
N ASP A 78 6.90 9.98 2.68
CA ASP A 78 6.18 9.01 1.87
C ASP A 78 6.69 8.99 0.43
N CYS A 79 6.97 10.14 -0.17
CA CYS A 79 7.62 10.24 -1.47
C CYS A 79 9.02 9.62 -1.44
N LEU A 80 9.84 9.92 -0.43
CA LEU A 80 11.20 9.35 -0.31
C LEU A 80 11.16 7.82 -0.14
N ALA A 81 10.24 7.29 0.67
CA ALA A 81 10.05 5.86 0.84
C ALA A 81 9.62 5.18 -0.48
N THR A 82 8.70 5.83 -1.20
CA THR A 82 8.22 5.35 -2.50
C THR A 82 9.34 5.39 -3.55
N CYS A 83 10.14 6.46 -3.60
CA CYS A 83 11.28 6.58 -4.50
C CYS A 83 12.40 5.58 -4.19
N TYR A 84 12.57 5.22 -2.91
CA TYR A 84 13.54 4.22 -2.49
C TYR A 84 13.13 2.82 -2.96
N CYS A 85 11.89 2.41 -2.67
CA CYS A 85 11.36 1.14 -3.15
C CYS A 85 9.82 1.14 -3.12
N THR A 86 9.19 1.40 -4.26
CA THR A 86 7.73 1.40 -4.38
C THR A 86 7.12 0.06 -3.99
N LEU A 87 7.71 -1.06 -4.44
CA LEU A 87 7.22 -2.41 -4.14
C LEU A 87 7.21 -2.71 -2.63
N CYS A 88 8.28 -2.29 -1.95
CA CYS A 88 8.42 -2.43 -0.51
C CYS A 88 7.35 -1.61 0.24
N VAL A 89 7.07 -0.40 -0.25
CA VAL A 89 5.98 0.44 0.26
C VAL A 89 4.61 -0.21 0.01
N VAL A 90 4.35 -0.76 -1.16
CA VAL A 90 3.10 -1.48 -1.47
C VAL A 90 2.93 -2.68 -0.54
N HIS A 91 3.99 -3.45 -0.31
CA HIS A 91 3.98 -4.56 0.63
C HIS A 91 3.65 -4.07 2.05
N GLN A 92 4.40 -3.09 2.56
CA GLN A 92 4.19 -2.53 3.90
C GLN A 92 2.76 -1.98 4.09
N ASN A 93 2.25 -1.23 3.11
CA ASN A 93 0.88 -0.71 3.12
C ASN A 93 -0.16 -1.84 3.21
N THR A 94 0.07 -2.96 2.53
CA THR A 94 -0.84 -4.11 2.56
C THR A 94 -0.82 -4.81 3.90
N MET A 95 0.37 -5.02 4.45
CA MET A 95 0.53 -5.62 5.76
C MET A 95 -0.15 -4.77 6.84
N GLN A 96 -0.02 -3.44 6.75
CA GLN A 96 -0.72 -2.52 7.65
C GLN A 96 -2.24 -2.68 7.58
N LEU A 97 -2.82 -2.73 6.38
CA LEU A 97 -4.27 -2.94 6.21
C LEU A 97 -4.71 -4.31 6.74
N GLN A 98 -3.95 -5.36 6.45
CA GLN A 98 -4.24 -6.72 6.93
C GLN A 98 -4.18 -6.81 8.45
N ALA A 99 -3.19 -6.21 9.09
CA ALA A 99 -3.06 -6.21 10.53
C ALA A 99 -4.16 -5.41 11.24
N LYS A 100 -4.74 -4.41 10.56
CA LYS A 100 -5.94 -3.70 11.01
C LYS A 100 -7.26 -4.41 10.67
N GLY A 101 -7.21 -5.60 10.06
CA GLY A 101 -8.38 -6.40 9.69
C GLY A 101 -9.10 -5.92 8.43
N GLU A 102 -8.53 -4.94 7.73
CA GLU A 102 -9.04 -4.41 6.47
C GLU A 102 -8.53 -5.27 5.32
N LYS A 103 -9.31 -6.29 4.95
CA LYS A 103 -8.95 -7.20 3.86
C LYS A 103 -9.12 -6.47 2.52
N PRO A 104 -8.05 -6.30 1.72
CA PRO A 104 -8.20 -5.79 0.36
C PRO A 104 -8.98 -6.82 -0.46
N SER A 105 -10.21 -6.48 -0.80
CA SER A 105 -11.16 -7.34 -1.50
C SER A 105 -10.59 -7.75 -2.86
N GLY A 106 -10.26 -9.03 -3.03
CA GLY A 106 -10.05 -9.65 -4.34
C GLY A 106 -8.71 -10.37 -4.57
N LEU A 107 -7.60 -9.98 -3.92
CA LEU A 107 -6.29 -10.61 -4.17
C LEU A 107 -5.82 -11.54 -3.04
N PHE A 108 -6.37 -11.41 -1.83
CA PHE A 108 -6.08 -12.25 -0.66
C PHE A 108 -7.15 -13.31 -0.37
N MET A 109 -8.07 -13.54 -1.31
CA MET A 109 -9.17 -14.51 -1.19
C MET A 109 -8.89 -15.84 -1.89
N VAL A 110 -7.69 -16.04 -2.44
CA VAL A 110 -7.24 -17.30 -3.07
C VAL A 110 -6.27 -18.02 -2.15
#